data_AF-A0A529I4J0-F1
#
_entry.id   AF-A0A529I4J0-F1
#
_cell.length_a   1.000
_cell.length_b   1.000
_cell.length_c   1.000
_cell.angle_alpha   90.00
_cell.angle_beta   90.00
_cell.angle_gamma   90.00
#
_symmetry.space_group_name_H-M   'P 1'
#
loop_
_entity.id
_entity.type
_entity.pdbx_description
1 polymer ?
#
loop_
_entity_poly.entity_id
_entity_poly.type
_entity_poly.pdbx_seq_one_letter_code
_entity_poly.pdbx_strand_id
1 'polypeptide(L)'
;MSLRSMISTASMGALTLALASALTPAAQAAAPESSDPIKIALFDWTSVNLNAKILGGILEKLGYTVEYPTADYLSSLTTGLTNGDLDVGLEFWDTTAGEAMKASDATG
;
A
#
# COMPACT_ATOMS: atom_id res chain seq x y z
N MET A 1 47.55 -31.45 6.27
CA MET A 1 47.15 -30.04 6.10
C MET A 1 47.12 -29.41 7.49
N SER A 2 47.97 -28.41 7.77
CA SER A 2 48.17 -27.88 9.13
C SER A 2 46.95 -27.10 9.62
N LEU A 3 46.56 -27.32 10.88
CA LEU A 3 45.40 -26.72 11.57
C LEU A 3 45.37 -25.18 11.48
N ARG A 4 46.53 -24.55 11.28
CA ARG A 4 46.68 -23.10 11.06
C ARG A 4 46.09 -22.61 9.73
N SER A 5 46.02 -23.46 8.71
CA SER A 5 45.45 -23.13 7.39
C SER A 5 43.92 -23.12 7.38
N MET A 6 43.26 -23.86 8.28
CA MET A 6 41.80 -23.96 8.33
C MET A 6 41.17 -22.79 9.10
N ILE A 7 41.91 -22.19 10.04
CA ILE A 7 41.46 -21.01 10.81
C ILE A 7 41.50 -19.73 9.94
N SER A 8 42.42 -19.66 8.98
CA SER A 8 42.57 -18.52 8.06
C SER A 8 41.53 -18.46 6.95
N THR A 9 40.95 -19.59 6.53
CA THR A 9 39.89 -19.63 5.52
C THR A 9 38.49 -19.43 6.11
N ALA A 10 38.27 -19.87 7.35
CA ALA A 10 37.01 -19.64 8.06
C ALA A 10 36.76 -18.14 8.36
N SER A 11 37.82 -17.39 8.66
CA SER A 11 37.75 -15.95 8.96
C SER A 11 37.50 -15.08 7.72
N MET A 12 37.93 -15.52 6.54
CA MET A 12 37.68 -14.80 5.28
C MET A 12 36.24 -15.04 4.77
N GLY A 13 35.70 -16.26 4.94
CA GLY A 13 34.34 -16.63 4.49
C GLY A 13 33.22 -15.99 5.33
N ALA A 14 33.46 -15.76 6.62
CA ALA A 14 32.52 -15.04 7.47
C ALA A 14 32.48 -13.53 7.15
N LEU A 15 33.62 -12.96 6.73
CA LEU A 15 33.72 -11.55 6.38
C LEU A 15 33.06 -11.25 5.02
N THR A 16 33.15 -12.16 4.04
CA THR A 16 32.46 -12.03 2.75
C THR A 16 30.95 -12.21 2.85
N LEU A 17 30.46 -13.09 3.74
CA LEU A 17 29.01 -13.22 3.99
C LEU A 17 28.43 -11.98 4.71
N ALA A 18 29.18 -11.40 5.65
CA ALA A 18 28.78 -10.17 6.34
C ALA A 18 28.79 -8.93 5.42
N LEU A 19 29.75 -8.85 4.47
CA LEU A 19 29.76 -7.79 3.46
C LEU A 19 28.63 -7.92 2.43
N ALA A 20 28.23 -9.16 2.08
CA ALA A 20 27.13 -9.40 1.15
C ALA A 20 25.77 -8.94 1.71
N SER A 21 25.54 -9.05 3.02
CA SER A 21 24.34 -8.52 3.68
C SER A 21 24.32 -6.99 3.83
N ALA A 22 25.46 -6.31 3.68
CA ALA A 22 25.54 -4.85 3.73
C ALA A 22 25.27 -4.18 2.36
N LEU A 23 25.25 -4.97 1.29
CA LEU A 23 25.08 -4.49 -0.09
C LEU A 23 23.67 -4.74 -0.65
N THR A 24 22.79 -5.40 0.09
CA THR A 24 21.36 -5.38 -0.26
C THR A 24 20.86 -3.95 -0.04
N PRO A 25 20.43 -3.22 -1.09
CA PRO A 25 19.74 -1.96 -0.88
C PRO A 25 18.56 -2.26 0.03
N ALA A 26 18.58 -1.69 1.23
CA ALA A 26 17.34 -1.58 1.97
C ALA A 26 16.40 -0.84 1.01
N ALA A 27 15.24 -1.43 0.69
CA ALA A 27 14.20 -0.67 0.05
C ALA A 27 13.82 0.42 1.04
N GLN A 28 14.47 1.58 0.95
CA GLN A 28 14.01 2.78 1.63
C GLN A 28 12.62 3.03 1.06
N ALA A 29 11.59 2.72 1.84
CA ALA A 29 10.28 3.30 1.60
C ALA A 29 10.52 4.81 1.54
N ALA A 30 10.18 5.43 0.41
CA ALA A 30 10.20 6.87 0.30
C ALA A 30 9.34 7.43 1.44
N ALA A 31 9.75 8.59 1.97
CA ALA A 31 8.88 9.28 2.91
C ALA A 31 7.52 9.55 2.22
N PRO A 32 6.39 9.47 2.93
CA PRO A 32 5.09 9.82 2.35
C PRO A 32 5.12 11.21 1.72
N GLU A 33 4.51 11.34 0.54
CA GLU A 33 4.58 12.58 -0.23
C GLU A 33 3.63 13.66 0.31
N SER A 34 2.67 13.24 1.14
CA SER A 34 1.78 14.10 1.91
C SER A 34 1.62 13.54 3.33
N SER A 35 1.39 14.45 4.29
CA SER A 35 0.99 14.10 5.64
C SER A 35 -0.51 13.84 5.79
N ASP A 36 -1.31 14.16 4.77
CA ASP A 36 -2.75 13.98 4.81
C ASP A 36 -3.12 12.49 4.81
N PRO A 37 -4.17 12.08 5.55
CA PRO A 37 -4.60 10.70 5.56
C PRO A 37 -5.22 10.30 4.22
N ILE A 38 -4.92 9.09 3.77
CA ILE A 38 -5.60 8.47 2.63
C ILE A 38 -6.94 7.90 3.13
N LYS A 39 -8.04 8.42 2.61
CA LYS A 39 -9.41 8.03 2.97
C LYS A 39 -9.93 6.95 2.02
N ILE A 40 -10.00 5.72 2.52
CA ILE A 40 -10.49 4.56 1.77
C ILE A 40 -11.93 4.27 2.16
N ALA A 41 -12.84 4.33 1.20
CA ALA A 41 -14.27 4.12 1.44
C ALA A 41 -14.58 2.71 1.96
N LEU A 42 -15.42 2.64 3.00
CA LEU A 42 -16.10 1.42 3.42
C LEU A 42 -17.57 1.46 2.96
N PHE A 43 -18.08 0.32 2.51
CA PHE A 43 -19.50 0.14 2.19
C PHE A 43 -20.15 -0.88 3.12
N ASP A 44 -21.41 -1.21 2.88
CA ASP A 44 -22.24 -2.05 3.75
C ASP A 44 -22.06 -3.56 3.55
N TRP A 45 -21.10 -4.01 2.72
CA TRP A 45 -20.76 -5.42 2.54
C TRP A 45 -19.28 -5.76 2.77
N THR A 46 -19.01 -7.03 3.04
CA THR A 46 -17.72 -7.47 3.58
C THR A 46 -16.58 -7.46 2.56
N SER A 47 -16.81 -7.81 1.29
CA SER A 47 -15.71 -7.97 0.31
C SER A 47 -14.94 -6.67 0.09
N VAL A 48 -15.64 -5.56 -0.10
CA VAL A 48 -15.01 -4.24 -0.27
C VAL A 48 -14.25 -3.80 0.98
N ASN A 49 -14.82 -4.03 2.16
CA ASN A 49 -14.20 -3.66 3.43
C ASN A 49 -12.93 -4.49 3.70
N LEU A 50 -12.91 -5.77 3.32
CA LEU A 50 -11.72 -6.60 3.38
C LEU A 50 -10.62 -6.06 2.46
N ASN A 51 -10.96 -5.75 1.21
CA ASN A 51 -10.03 -5.16 0.25
C ASN A 51 -9.47 -3.82 0.76
N ALA A 52 -10.32 -2.96 1.35
CA ALA A 52 -9.92 -1.70 1.96
C ALA A 52 -8.89 -1.89 3.06
N LYS A 53 -9.10 -2.84 3.97
CA LYS A 53 -8.15 -3.12 5.04
C LYS A 53 -6.84 -3.72 4.55
N ILE A 54 -6.87 -4.52 3.48
CA ILE A 54 -5.65 -5.03 2.85
C ILE A 54 -4.83 -3.88 2.25
N LEU A 55 -5.45 -3.02 1.43
CA LEU A 55 -4.77 -1.87 0.83
C LEU A 55 -4.24 -0.92 1.91
N GLY A 56 -5.08 -0.57 2.88
CA GLY A 56 -4.68 0.35 3.94
C GLY A 56 -3.54 -0.21 4.79
N GLY A 57 -3.53 -1.50 5.11
CA GLY A 57 -2.40 -2.13 5.80
C GLY A 57 -1.10 -2.15 4.98
N ILE A 58 -1.17 -2.13 3.65
CA ILE A 58 0.01 -1.96 2.78
C ILE A 58 0.49 -0.50 2.86
N LEU A 59 -0.41 0.47 2.74
CA LEU A 59 -0.10 1.91 2.80
C LEU A 59 0.50 2.31 4.16
N GLU A 60 -0.06 1.80 5.26
CA GLU A 60 0.46 2.01 6.62
C GLU A 60 1.89 1.47 6.77
N LYS A 61 2.20 0.30 6.18
CA LYS A 61 3.57 -0.25 6.16
C LYS A 61 4.55 0.58 5.34
N LEU A 62 4.05 1.36 4.39
CA LEU A 62 4.82 2.32 3.60
C LEU A 62 4.95 3.68 4.31
N GLY A 63 4.33 3.85 5.49
CA GLY A 63 4.43 5.06 6.31
C GLY A 63 3.28 6.04 6.16
N TYR A 64 2.25 5.74 5.36
CA TYR A 64 1.07 6.60 5.20
C TYR A 64 0.10 6.46 6.39
N THR A 65 -0.68 7.51 6.62
CA THR A 65 -1.86 7.45 7.51
C THR A 65 -3.08 7.09 6.67
N VAL A 66 -3.92 6.17 7.17
CA VAL A 66 -5.12 5.72 6.45
C VAL A 66 -6.36 5.90 7.34
N GLU A 67 -7.42 6.43 6.75
CA GLU A 67 -8.75 6.52 7.35
C GLU A 67 -9.77 5.70 6.56
N TYR A 68 -10.82 5.25 7.23
CA TYR A 68 -11.82 4.36 6.66
C TYR A 68 -13.23 4.90 6.85
N PRO A 69 -13.60 6.02 6.20
CA PRO A 69 -14.94 6.56 6.27
C PRO A 69 -15.96 5.61 5.63
N THR A 70 -17.10 5.44 6.28
CA THR A 70 -18.25 4.77 5.66
C THR A 70 -18.89 5.72 4.65
N ALA A 71 -19.17 5.21 3.45
CA ALA A 71 -19.80 5.96 2.38
C ALA A 71 -20.98 5.19 1.79
N ASP A 72 -21.89 5.91 1.13
CA ASP A 72 -22.88 5.30 0.25
C ASP A 72 -22.23 4.89 -1.08
N TYR A 73 -22.60 3.72 -1.60
CA TYR A 73 -21.96 3.12 -2.76
C TYR A 73 -21.95 4.03 -4.00
N LEU A 74 -23.10 4.55 -4.43
CA LEU A 74 -23.16 5.36 -5.65
C LEU A 74 -22.75 6.81 -5.41
N SER A 75 -23.13 7.37 -4.26
CA SER A 75 -22.74 8.73 -3.87
C SER A 75 -21.22 8.88 -3.70
N SER A 76 -20.51 7.80 -3.33
CA SER A 76 -19.05 7.81 -3.24
C SER A 76 -18.38 8.15 -4.57
N LEU A 77 -18.97 7.78 -5.72
CA LEU A 77 -18.46 8.15 -7.05
C LEU A 77 -18.75 9.61 -7.37
N THR A 78 -20.04 9.96 -7.38
CA THR A 78 -20.49 11.25 -7.93
C THR A 78 -20.24 12.44 -7.01
N THR A 79 -19.93 12.19 -5.74
CA THR A 79 -19.69 13.25 -4.74
C THR A 79 -18.39 13.00 -3.99
N GLY A 80 -18.25 11.85 -3.33
CA GLY A 80 -17.14 11.61 -2.40
C GLY A 80 -15.77 11.70 -3.06
N LEU A 81 -15.56 10.91 -4.11
CA LEU A 81 -14.33 10.91 -4.92
C LEU A 81 -14.20 12.21 -5.72
N THR A 82 -15.30 12.67 -6.33
CA THR A 82 -15.34 13.89 -7.15
C THR A 82 -14.90 15.15 -6.38
N ASN A 83 -15.28 15.28 -5.10
CA ASN A 83 -14.96 16.44 -4.28
C ASN A 83 -13.67 16.29 -3.44
N GLY A 84 -13.03 15.11 -3.46
CA GLY A 84 -11.87 14.81 -2.60
C GLY A 84 -12.24 14.53 -1.13
N ASP A 85 -13.50 14.22 -0.84
CA ASP A 85 -13.92 13.74 0.48
C ASP A 85 -13.44 12.30 0.72
N LEU A 86 -13.22 11.55 -0.37
CA LEU A 86 -12.65 10.20 -0.42
C LEU A 86 -11.48 10.20 -1.41
N ASP A 87 -10.46 9.39 -1.14
CA ASP A 87 -9.31 9.22 -2.04
C ASP A 87 -9.42 7.93 -2.85
N VAL A 88 -9.98 6.87 -2.25
CA VAL A 88 -10.03 5.55 -2.88
C VAL A 88 -11.37 4.84 -2.59
N GLY A 89 -12.01 4.34 -3.65
CA GLY A 89 -13.05 3.33 -3.58
C GLY A 89 -12.59 2.06 -4.32
N LEU A 90 -12.65 0.90 -3.68
CA LEU A 90 -11.97 -0.31 -4.17
C LEU A 90 -12.82 -1.28 -4.97
N GLU A 91 -14.14 -1.23 -4.81
CA GLU A 91 -15.02 -2.21 -5.42
C GLU A 91 -16.22 -1.50 -6.03
N PHE A 92 -16.22 -1.43 -7.36
CA PHE A 92 -17.34 -0.94 -8.16
C PHE A 92 -17.68 -1.96 -9.24
N TRP A 93 -18.92 -2.39 -9.24
CA TRP A 93 -19.48 -3.34 -10.18
C TRP A 93 -20.05 -2.60 -11.39
N ASP A 94 -19.49 -2.84 -12.58
CA ASP A 94 -19.89 -2.16 -13.82
C ASP A 94 -21.40 -2.23 -14.11
N THR A 95 -22.03 -3.36 -13.75
CA THR A 95 -23.49 -3.57 -13.90
C THR A 95 -24.35 -2.55 -13.14
N THR A 96 -23.81 -1.95 -12.09
CA THR A 96 -24.56 -1.05 -11.18
C THR A 96 -23.95 0.35 -11.17
N ALA A 97 -22.61 0.43 -11.13
CA ALA A 97 -21.87 1.67 -11.01
C ALA A 97 -21.47 2.27 -12.37
N GLY A 98 -21.64 1.57 -13.49
CA GLY A 98 -21.07 1.97 -14.78
C GLY A 98 -21.43 3.39 -15.24
N GLU A 99 -22.68 3.84 -15.04
CA GLU A 99 -23.08 5.23 -15.37
C GLU A 99 -22.50 6.25 -14.39
N ALA A 100 -22.55 5.96 -13.09
CA ALA A 100 -21.99 6.83 -12.04
C ALA A 100 -20.46 6.97 -12.15
N MET A 101 -19.77 5.87 -12.50
CA MET A 101 -18.33 5.84 -12.74
C MET A 101 -17.97 6.72 -13.92
N LYS A 102 -18.65 6.55 -15.07
CA LYS A 102 -18.44 7.41 -16.25
C LYS A 102 -18.67 8.89 -15.95
N ALA A 103 -19.67 9.20 -15.12
CA ALA A 103 -19.94 10.58 -14.70
C ALA A 103 -18.84 11.13 -13.80
N SER A 104 -18.32 10.33 -12.86
CA SER A 104 -17.22 10.70 -11.97
C SER A 104 -15.91 10.89 -12.75
N ASP A 105 -15.54 9.95 -13.61
CA ASP A 105 -14.32 10.03 -14.45
C ASP A 105 -14.30 11.27 -15.35
N ALA A 106 -15.47 11.77 -15.74
CA ALA A 106 -15.58 13.00 -16.54
C ALA A 106 -15.21 14.27 -15.76
N THR A 107 -15.02 14.19 -14.44
CA THR A 107 -14.73 15.35 -13.58
C THR A 107 -13.23 15.62 -13.37
N GLY A 108 -12.35 14.66 -13.65
CA GLY A 108 -10.90 14.77 -13.49
C GLY A 108 -10.32 13.61 -12.70
#